data_AF-A0A2K3NEQ4-F1
#
_entry.id   AF-A0A2K3NEQ4-F1
#
_cell.length_a   1.000
_cell.length_b   1.000
_cell.length_c   1.000
_cell.angle_alpha   90.00
_cell.angle_beta   90.00
_cell.angle_gamma   90.00
#
_symmetry.space_group_name_H-M   'P 1'
#
loop_
_entity.id
_entity.type
_entity.pdbx_description
1 polymer ?
#
loop_
_entity_poly.entity_id
_entity_poly.type
_entity_poly.pdbx_seq_one_letter_code
_entity_poly.pdbx_strand_id
1 'polypeptide(L)' 'MGGGHGHSEPEYMHAYHMYNLDKMKHQGLKMSLAVFTAFSIGVAVPVYAVIFQQKKTASG' A
#
# COMPACT_ATOMS: atom_id res chain seq x y z
N MET A 1 -37.96 10.97 26.17
CA MET A 1 -36.93 10.80 27.22
C MET A 1 -36.21 9.49 26.97
N GLY A 2 -34.89 9.53 26.73
CA GLY A 2 -33.95 8.38 26.68
C GLY A 2 -33.91 7.60 25.35
N GLY A 3 -32.80 7.38 24.64
CA GLY A 3 -31.38 7.57 24.94
C GLY A 3 -30.58 6.32 24.54
N GLY A 4 -29.80 6.41 23.46
CA GLY A 4 -28.58 5.63 23.20
C GLY A 4 -28.70 4.17 22.72
N HIS A 5 -28.33 3.92 21.45
CA HIS A 5 -27.48 2.78 21.03
C HIS A 5 -26.88 3.07 19.65
N GLY A 6 -25.81 3.87 19.62
CA GLY A 6 -25.03 4.20 18.43
C GLY A 6 -23.93 3.17 18.16
N HIS A 7 -24.31 1.96 17.78
CA HIS A 7 -23.38 0.95 17.25
C HIS A 7 -24.00 0.22 16.05
N SER A 8 -24.23 0.94 14.96
CA SER A 8 -24.32 0.31 13.64
C SER A 8 -22.92 -0.21 13.31
N GLU A 9 -22.73 -1.53 13.44
CA GLU A 9 -21.45 -2.19 13.21
C GLU A 9 -20.87 -1.78 11.84
N PRO A 10 -19.54 -1.70 11.72
CA PRO A 10 -18.92 -1.23 10.49
C PRO A 10 -19.32 -2.11 9.29
N GLU A 11 -19.58 -1.50 8.12
CA GLU A 11 -20.01 -2.20 6.89
C GLU A 11 -19.10 -3.38 6.52
N TYR A 12 -17.83 -3.34 6.91
CA TYR A 12 -16.83 -4.37 6.65
C TYR A 12 -16.86 -5.57 7.62
N MET A 13 -17.57 -5.48 8.76
CA MET A 13 -17.60 -6.56 9.76
C MET A 13 -18.55 -7.72 9.39
N HIS A 14 -19.64 -7.42 8.66
CA HIS A 14 -20.61 -8.41 8.18
C HIS A 14 -20.62 -8.55 6.65
N ALA A 15 -19.58 -8.06 5.97
CA ALA A 15 -19.48 -8.17 4.51
C ALA A 15 -19.17 -9.61 4.08
N TYR A 16 -19.89 -10.12 3.08
CA TYR A 16 -19.62 -11.45 2.49
C TYR A 16 -18.22 -11.54 1.84
N HIS A 17 -17.69 -10.41 1.36
CA HIS A 17 -16.34 -10.32 0.80
C HIS A 17 -15.44 -9.51 1.73
N MET A 18 -14.29 -10.08 2.11
CA MET A 18 -13.29 -9.42 2.97
C MET A 18 -12.79 -8.09 2.41
N TYR A 19 -12.64 -8.01 1.08
CA TYR A 19 -12.18 -6.79 0.42
C TYR A 19 -13.26 -6.26 -0.52
N ASN A 20 -13.60 -5.00 -0.34
CA ASN A 20 -14.52 -4.30 -1.23
C ASN A 20 -13.77 -3.38 -2.20
N LEU A 21 -12.93 -3.99 -3.03
CA LEU A 21 -12.04 -3.26 -3.93
C LEU A 21 -12.82 -2.47 -4.99
N ASP A 22 -13.95 -2.99 -5.46
CA ASP A 22 -14.77 -2.36 -6.50
C ASP A 22 -15.48 -1.09 -6.02
N LYS A 23 -15.72 -0.95 -4.71
CA LYS A 23 -16.22 0.29 -4.11
C LYS A 23 -15.11 1.34 -3.91
N MET A 24 -13.86 1.03 -4.24
CA MET A 24 -12.75 1.97 -4.07
C MET A 24 -12.77 3.06 -5.15
N LYS A 25 -12.95 4.33 -4.75
CA LYS A 25 -12.86 5.46 -5.68
C LYS A 25 -11.46 5.52 -6.32
N HIS A 26 -11.43 5.61 -7.65
CA HIS A 26 -10.23 5.61 -8.49
C HIS A 26 -9.35 4.36 -8.30
N GLN A 27 -9.98 3.18 -8.17
CA GLN A 27 -9.30 1.89 -7.96
C GLN A 27 -8.16 1.65 -8.95
N GLY A 28 -8.39 1.85 -10.25
CA GLY A 28 -7.35 1.65 -11.28
C GLY A 28 -6.09 2.49 -11.03
N LEU A 29 -6.27 3.78 -10.73
CA LEU A 29 -5.16 4.70 -10.43
C LEU A 29 -4.42 4.30 -9.15
N LYS A 30 -5.15 3.92 -8.10
CA LYS A 30 -4.54 3.53 -6.82
C LYS A 30 -3.77 2.22 -6.95
N MET A 31 -4.34 1.23 -7.63
CA MET A 31 -3.68 -0.06 -7.84
C MET A 31 -2.45 0.08 -8.74
N SER A 32 -2.53 0.86 -9.81
CA SER A 32 -1.38 1.09 -10.69
C SER A 32 -0.25 1.82 -9.96
N LEU A 33 -0.57 2.86 -9.18
CA LEU A 33 0.42 3.58 -8.36
C LEU A 33 1.02 2.67 -7.29
N ALA A 34 0.21 1.85 -6.62
CA ALA A 34 0.68 0.92 -5.61
C ALA A 34 1.68 -0.10 -6.18
N VAL A 35 1.32 -0.74 -7.30
CA VAL A 35 2.21 -1.69 -7.98
C VAL A 35 3.48 -1.01 -8.47
N PHE A 36 3.35 0.16 -9.11
CA PHE A 36 4.50 0.92 -9.59
C PHE A 36 5.47 1.29 -8.46
N THR A 37 4.94 1.74 -7.32
CA THR A 37 5.74 2.13 -6.16
C THR A 37 6.47 0.92 -5.57
N ALA A 38 5.75 -0.18 -5.35
CA ALA A 38 6.33 -1.41 -4.79
C ALA A 38 7.45 -1.96 -5.69
N PHE A 39 7.20 -2.01 -7.00
CA PHE A 39 8.19 -2.42 -7.98
C PHE A 39 9.41 -1.49 -8.00
N SER A 40 9.17 -0.18 -8.01
CA SER A 40 10.25 0.83 -8.04
C SER A 40 11.16 0.70 -6.83
N ILE A 41 10.62 0.50 -5.62
CA ILE A 41 11.42 0.27 -4.41
C ILE A 41 12.22 -1.03 -4.53
N GLY A 42 11.59 -2.10 -5.03
CA GLY A 42 12.23 -3.41 -5.23
C GLY A 42 13.45 -3.36 -6.16
N VAL A 43 13.45 -2.49 -7.17
CA VAL A 43 14.58 -2.31 -8.10
C VAL A 43 15.57 -1.24 -7.62
N ALA A 44 15.07 -0.11 -7.10
CA ALA A 44 15.92 1.02 -6.72
C ALA A 44 16.87 0.70 -5.56
N VAL A 45 16.40 -0.05 -4.55
CA VAL A 45 17.20 -0.36 -3.37
C VAL A 45 18.45 -1.21 -3.72
N PRO A 46 18.34 -2.35 -4.44
CA PRO A 46 19.51 -3.12 -4.85
C PRO A 46 20.47 -2.35 -5.76
N VAL A 47 19.96 -1.57 -6.72
CA VAL A 47 20.80 -0.76 -7.63
C VAL A 47 21.60 0.26 -6.82
N TYR A 48 20.95 0.97 -5.90
CA TYR A 48 21.63 1.92 -5.04
C TYR A 48 22.68 1.24 -4.14
N ALA A 49 22.37 0.06 -3.59
CA ALA A 49 23.31 -0.70 -2.78
C ALA A 49 24.57 -1.09 -3.55
N VAL A 50 24.44 -1.49 -4.82
CA VAL A 50 25.60 -1.78 -5.69
C VAL A 50 26.43 -0.51 -5.94
N ILE A 51 25.78 0.61 -6.29
CA ILE A 51 26.47 1.90 -6.50
C ILE A 51 27.23 2.31 -5.24
N PHE A 52 26.61 2.18 -4.07
CA PHE A 52 27.21 2.51 -2.80
C PHE A 52 28.43 1.64 -2.48
N GLN A 53 28.34 0.33 -2.74
CA GLN A 53 29.46 -0.59 -2.54
C GLN A 53 30.62 -0.29 -3.50
N GLN A 54 30.34 -0.09 -4.79
CA GLN A 54 31.37 0.26 -5.77
C GLN A 54 32.09 1.57 -5.43
N LYS A 55 31.37 2.59 -4.93
CA LYS A 55 31.97 3.84 -4.47
C LYS A 55 32.94 3.63 -3.29
N LYS A 56 32.62 2.72 -2.37
CA LYS A 56 33.53 2.36 -1.27
C LYS A 56 34.78 1.66 -1.78
N THR A 57 34.65 0.73 -2.71
CA THR A 57 35.79 -0.02 -3.27
C THR A 57 36.69 0.85 -4.16
N ALA A 58 36.12 1.77 -4.93
CA ALA A 58 36.87 2.67 -5.82
C ALA A 58 37.61 3.81 -5.10
N SER A 59 37.37 4.00 -3.80
CA SER A 59 38.03 5.03 -2.98
C SER A 59 39.28 4.52 -2.24
N GLY A 60 39.69 3.26 -2.48
CA GLY A 60 40.97 2.69 -2.02
C GLY A 60 42.00 2.69 -3.13
#